data_AF-A0A2M7BJE7-F1
#
_entry.id   AF-A0A2M7BJE7-F1
#
_cell.length_a   1.000
_cell.length_b   1.000
_cell.length_c   1.000
_cell.angle_alpha   90.00
_cell.angle_beta   90.00
_cell.angle_gamma   90.00
#
_symmetry.space_group_name_H-M   'P 1'
#
loop_
_entity.id
_entity.type
_entity.pdbx_description
1 polymer ?
#
loop_
_entity_poly.entity_id
_entity_poly.type
_entity_poly.pdbx_seq_one_letter_code
_entity_poly.pdbx_strand_id
1 'polypeptide(L)' 'MPTYEYECKGCNKKFSVILSISEHETTKVSCPKCKGKRVKQRLSTFTTKTSRKS' A
#
# COMPACT_ATOMS: atom_id res chain seq x y z
N MET A 1 -9.04 0.77 10.76
CA MET A 1 -9.08 0.78 9.28
C MET A 1 -7.70 0.41 8.77
N PRO A 2 -7.55 -0.58 7.87
CA PRO A 2 -6.25 -0.98 7.36
C PRO A 2 -5.65 0.11 6.44
N THR A 3 -4.43 0.53 6.74
CA THR A 3 -3.62 1.41 5.89
C THR A 3 -2.82 0.55 4.92
N TYR A 4 -3.02 0.78 3.63
CA TYR A 4 -2.27 0.11 2.58
C TYR A 4 -1.25 1.07 1.98
N GLU A 5 0.01 0.65 1.92
CA GLU A 5 1.03 1.44 1.25
C GLU A 5 1.11 1.04 -0.22
N TYR A 6 1.27 2.04 -1.08
CA TYR A 6 1.44 1.88 -2.51
C TYR A 6 2.69 2.60 -2.99
N GLU A 7 3.34 2.02 -3.99
CA GLU A 7 4.50 2.58 -4.67
C GLU A 7 4.21 2.68 -6.17
N CYS A 8 4.31 3.91 -6.69
CA CYS A 8 4.20 4.20 -8.11
C CYS A 8 5.47 3.78 -8.84
N LYS A 9 5.40 2.82 -9.77
CA LYS A 9 6.58 2.43 -10.58
C LYS A 9 6.99 3.46 -11.64
N GLY A 10 6.09 4.35 -12.05
CA GLY A 10 6.39 5.38 -13.05
C GLY A 10 7.10 6.61 -12.48
N CYS A 11 6.98 6.83 -11.16
CA CYS A 11 7.43 8.06 -10.51
C CYS A 11 8.18 7.81 -9.20
N ASN A 12 8.34 6.52 -8.82
CA ASN A 12 8.96 6.03 -7.58
C ASN A 12 8.46 6.72 -6.30
N LYS A 13 7.25 7.29 -6.34
CA LYS A 13 6.63 7.90 -5.17
C LYS A 13 5.83 6.87 -4.38
N LYS A 14 6.03 6.91 -3.07
CA LYS A 14 5.32 6.12 -2.09
C LYS A 14 4.15 6.94 -1.55
N PHE A 15 3.00 6.32 -1.37
CA PHE A 15 1.83 6.95 -0.77
C PHE A 15 1.01 5.92 -0.01
N SER A 16 0.43 6.36 1.10
CA SER A 16 -0.39 5.54 1.98
C SER A 16 -1.85 5.83 1.66
N VAL A 17 -2.66 4.79 1.45
CA VAL A 17 -4.10 4.92 1.24
C VAL A 17 -4.81 4.09 2.29
N ILE A 18 -5.76 4.70 2.97
CA ILE A 18 -6.69 3.99 3.84
C ILE A 18 -7.77 3.45 2.91
N LEU A 19 -7.78 2.13 2.70
CA LEU A 19 -8.79 1.46 1.86
C LEU A 19 -9.47 0.39 2.69
N SER A 20 -10.75 0.19 2.42
CA SER A 20 -11.47 -0.98 2.90
C SER A 20 -11.14 -2.20 2.02
N ILE A 21 -11.27 -3.43 2.53
CA ILE A 21 -11.02 -4.66 1.75
C ILE A 21 -11.79 -4.64 0.42
N SER A 22 -13.04 -4.17 0.43
CA SER A 22 -13.89 -4.08 -0.76
C SER A 22 -13.35 -3.09 -1.81
N GLU A 23 -12.69 -2.02 -1.37
CA GLU A 23 -12.06 -1.04 -2.26
C GLU A 23 -10.72 -1.57 -2.81
N HIS A 24 -10.00 -2.40 -2.06
CA HIS A 24 -8.78 -3.04 -2.56
C HIS A 24 -9.05 -3.97 -3.76
N GLU A 25 -10.16 -4.70 -3.73
CA GLU A 25 -10.53 -5.66 -4.77
C GLU A 25 -11.01 -4.99 -6.07
N THR A 26 -11.66 -3.84 -5.95
CA THR A 26 -12.30 -3.14 -7.08
C THR A 26 -11.51 -1.93 -7.58
N THR A 27 -10.69 -1.31 -6.75
CA THR A 27 -10.06 -0.02 -7.07
C THR A 27 -8.73 -0.22 -7.77
N LYS A 28 -8.67 0.16 -9.04
CA LYS A 28 -7.41 0.40 -9.75
C LYS A 28 -6.76 1.67 -9.20
N VAL A 29 -6.07 1.54 -8.08
CA VAL A 29 -5.30 2.63 -7.45
C VAL A 29 -4.41 3.26 -8.53
N SER A 30 -4.55 4.56 -8.73
CA SER A 30 -3.79 5.30 -9.72
C SER A 30 -2.90 6.30 -9.00
N CYS A 31 -1.67 6.51 -9.50
CA CYS A 31 -0.79 7.45 -8.84
C CYS A 31 -1.31 8.90 -9.00
N PRO A 32 -1.51 9.66 -7.91
CA PRO A 32 -2.02 11.03 -7.99
C PRO A 32 -1.06 11.99 -8.69
N LYS A 33 0.23 11.66 -8.78
CA LYS A 33 1.27 12.52 -9.37
C LYS A 33 1.42 12.35 -10.88
N CYS A 34 1.40 11.13 -11.38
CA CYS A 34 1.66 10.84 -12.80
C CYS A 34 0.45 10.27 -13.53
N LYS A 35 -0.69 10.07 -12.85
CA LYS A 35 -1.89 9.37 -13.34
C LYS A 35 -1.58 7.97 -13.89
N GLY A 36 -0.42 7.41 -13.54
CA GLY A 36 0.01 6.10 -13.98
C GLY A 36 -0.80 5.01 -13.28
N LYS A 37 -1.30 4.06 -14.07
CA LYS A 37 -1.97 2.83 -13.58
C LYS A 37 -0.97 1.80 -13.02
N ARG A 38 0.34 2.05 -13.15
CA ARG A 38 1.42 1.17 -12.67
C ARG A 38 1.78 1.51 -11.22
N VAL A 39 0.90 1.17 -10.29
CA VAL A 39 1.18 1.18 -8.84
C VAL A 39 1.32 -0.25 -8.34
N LYS A 40 2.22 -0.47 -7.39
CA LYS A 40 2.35 -1.74 -6.68
C LYS A 40 2.01 -1.52 -5.21
N GLN A 41 1.24 -2.44 -4.65
CA GLN A 41 1.02 -2.46 -3.21
C GLN A 41 2.34 -2.86 -2.53
N ARG A 42 2.78 -2.03 -1.59
CA ARG A 42 3.79 -2.36 -0.60
C ARG A 42 3.02 -2.77 0.64
N LEU A 43 2.97 -4.07 0.90
CA LEU A 43 2.64 -4.52 2.23
C LEU A 43 3.88 -4.25 3.07
N SER A 44 3.83 -3.24 3.95
CA SER A 44 4.81 -3.13 5.03
C SER A 44 4.78 -4.47 5.75
N THR A 45 5.90 -5.20 5.70
CA THR A 45 6.05 -6.48 6.35
C THR A 45 5.87 -6.25 7.84
N PHE A 46 4.66 -6.47 8.34
CA PHE A 46 4.31 -6.44 9.74
C PHE A 46 5.19 -7.47 10.43
N THR A 47 6.33 -7.01 10.96
CA THR A 47 7.26 -7.85 11.69
C THR A 47 6.80 -7.77 13.13
N THR A 48 5.91 -8.67 13.52
CA THR A 48 5.54 -8.86 14.92
C THR A 48 6.82 -9.23 15.66
N LYS A 49 7.46 -8.24 16.29
CA LYS A 49 8.50 -8.48 17.28
C LYS A 49 7.80 -9.10 18.49
N THR A 50 7.51 -10.39 18.41
CA THR A 50 7.21 -11.16 19.61
C THR A 50 8.51 -11.22 20.39
N SER A 51 8.64 -10.31 21.35
CA SER A 51 9.56 -10.49 22.46
C SER A 51 9.24 -11.85 23.06
N ARG A 52 10.00 -12.90 22.70
CA ARG A 52 10.03 -14.15 23.46
C ARG A 52 10.32 -13.74 24.91
N LYS A 53 9.31 -13.88 25.76
CA LYS A 53 9.52 -13.87 27.20
C LYS A 53 10.08 -15.25 27.53
N SER A 54 11.38 -15.30 27.84
CA SER A 54 12.04 -16.45 28.47
C SER A 54 11.35 -16.83 29.77
#